data_AF-A0AAU0M424-F1
#
_entry.id   AF-A0AAU0M424-F1
#
_cell.length_a   1.000
_cell.length_b   1.000
_cell.length_c   1.000
_cell.angle_alpha   90.00
_cell.angle_beta   90.00
_cell.angle_gamma   90.00
#
_symmetry.space_group_name_H-M   'P 1'
#
loop_
_entity.id
_entity.type
_entity.pdbx_description
1 polymer ?
#
loop_
_entity_poly.entity_id
_entity_poly.type
_entity_poly.pdbx_seq_one_letter_code
_entity_poly.pdbx_strand_id
1 'polypeptide(L)'
;MPADNEGLDLFDETASAVGSFPTAAWGGYNKASVDEYLRSLEAQIADLKRLQRDLRRTVDQQRSELDKPVQMDFSNLGTHATQMLSTAEAQAREITDRANSQAEQILAESRQHAADIRNHAERDAEDLRTTTLAESRALRDRWEAESQQILATTRADADALVGTARQHSTDVTGQADAQAELVRSGAEVEAKAILAEAQRLAQETRDAAEASARATMEAAEERARTTLTQAEETARTTTAAAEEQARTTLAAASERADTILAEARAEATTLRDEARAESALLQNSARTEASRLRDEVTEEVRATRTELAEEREKTLTALIQEKERVQEQTSRMLADATTRHEALIASIAEETERAQRLRTAAMAEAEQTKVLAAREGQQLVNQAHKEAEAANQTVADRWAERQSRLRRETDMLTQRKHAILAQLSNLSALAGTTAEDFPDMEFGALDELGRDPVIELPVEADEPEVADEATIVLDRAEAERLAGENPAPARPAEDDAPTQVRPLPPTEPASPASGASAGHGNTTR
;
A
#
# COMPACT_ATOMS: atom_id res chain seq x y z
N MET A 1 -18.48 59.94 6.76
CA MET A 1 -19.20 61.14 7.24
C MET A 1 -18.20 62.16 7.74
N PRO A 2 -17.88 63.18 6.95
CA PRO A 2 -17.59 64.51 7.48
C PRO A 2 -18.67 65.48 6.99
N ALA A 3 -19.26 66.23 7.92
CA ALA A 3 -20.22 67.28 7.64
C ALA A 3 -19.49 68.62 7.69
N ASP A 4 -19.48 69.33 6.56
CA ASP A 4 -18.93 70.68 6.44
C ASP A 4 -19.91 71.68 7.07
N ASN A 5 -19.55 72.20 8.24
CA ASN A 5 -20.19 73.35 8.89
C ASN A 5 -19.49 74.64 8.42
N GLU A 6 -19.73 75.08 7.19
CA GLU A 6 -19.27 76.40 6.68
C GLU A 6 -20.34 77.50 6.81
N GLY A 7 -21.40 77.29 7.60
CA GLY A 7 -22.59 78.15 7.61
C GLY A 7 -22.75 79.14 8.77
N LEU A 8 -21.78 79.29 9.68
CA LEU A 8 -21.98 80.02 10.95
C LEU A 8 -21.09 81.27 11.16
N ASP A 9 -20.27 81.67 10.19
CA ASP A 9 -19.36 82.84 10.31
C ASP A 9 -20.00 84.19 9.92
N LEU A 10 -21.34 84.28 9.84
CA LEU A 10 -22.05 85.50 9.42
C LEU A 10 -22.52 86.40 10.57
N PHE A 11 -22.11 86.12 11.80
CA PHE A 11 -22.31 87.02 12.94
C PHE A 11 -20.96 87.56 13.39
N ASP A 12 -20.65 88.73 12.86
CA ASP A 12 -19.50 89.56 13.21
C ASP A 12 -19.39 89.72 14.74
N GLU A 13 -18.29 89.22 15.33
CA GLU A 13 -17.96 89.27 16.77
C GLU A 13 -17.78 90.71 17.33
N THR A 14 -17.98 91.74 16.51
CA THR A 14 -17.89 93.15 16.91
C THR A 14 -19.17 93.70 17.56
N ALA A 15 -20.26 92.93 17.62
CA ALA A 15 -21.57 93.39 18.12
C ALA A 15 -21.72 93.49 19.66
N SER A 16 -20.66 93.32 20.44
CA SER A 16 -20.69 93.55 21.90
C SER A 16 -19.46 94.32 22.40
N ALA A 17 -19.25 95.54 21.90
CA ALA A 17 -18.26 96.48 22.45
C ALA A 17 -18.79 97.31 23.64
N VAL A 18 -19.94 96.95 24.23
CA VAL A 18 -20.54 97.69 25.37
C VAL A 18 -19.91 97.31 26.73
N GLY A 19 -18.61 97.01 26.75
CA GLY A 19 -17.91 96.61 27.98
C GLY A 19 -16.38 96.72 27.99
N SER A 20 -15.74 97.14 26.89
CA SER A 20 -14.27 97.17 26.77
C SER A 20 -13.80 98.43 26.04
N PHE A 21 -14.13 99.60 26.59
CA PHE A 21 -13.48 100.85 26.18
C PHE A 21 -12.29 101.12 27.10
N PRO A 22 -11.08 101.41 26.57
CA PRO A 22 -9.92 101.74 27.39
C PRO A 22 -10.25 102.92 28.32
N THR A 23 -10.04 102.75 29.63
CA THR A 23 -10.24 103.83 30.61
C THR A 23 -9.01 104.73 30.64
N ALA A 24 -9.24 106.05 30.59
CA ALA A 24 -8.18 107.02 30.83
C ALA A 24 -7.75 106.97 32.31
N ALA A 25 -6.49 107.30 32.59
CA ALA A 25 -5.85 107.15 33.91
C ALA A 25 -6.62 107.78 35.09
N TRP A 26 -7.57 108.70 34.83
CA TRP A 26 -8.47 109.31 35.82
C TRP A 26 -9.95 108.93 35.59
N GLY A 27 -10.25 107.63 35.63
CA GLY A 27 -11.60 107.12 35.95
C GLY A 27 -12.72 107.45 34.95
N GLY A 28 -12.42 107.53 33.66
CA GLY A 28 -13.43 107.74 32.61
C GLY A 28 -13.08 107.02 31.30
N TYR A 29 -14.05 106.87 30.40
CA TYR A 29 -13.83 106.31 29.07
C TYR A 29 -12.91 107.22 28.23
N ASN A 30 -11.96 106.64 27.50
CA ASN A 30 -11.10 107.40 26.60
C ASN A 30 -11.94 108.00 25.45
N LYS A 31 -12.06 109.34 25.46
CA LYS A 31 -12.85 110.08 24.46
C LYS A 31 -12.45 109.77 23.02
N ALA A 32 -11.16 109.60 22.73
CA ALA A 32 -10.71 109.27 21.37
C ALA A 32 -11.19 107.89 20.91
N SER A 33 -11.23 106.91 21.81
CA SER A 33 -11.72 105.56 21.53
C SER A 33 -13.23 105.54 21.32
N VAL A 34 -13.97 106.34 22.09
CA VAL A 34 -15.42 106.47 21.95
C VAL A 34 -15.78 107.23 20.67
N ASP A 35 -15.07 108.30 20.33
CA ASP A 35 -15.30 109.07 19.10
C ASP A 35 -15.00 108.23 17.84
N GLU A 36 -13.97 107.38 17.88
CA GLU A 36 -13.66 106.46 16.78
C GLU A 36 -14.73 105.37 16.63
N TYR A 37 -15.21 104.81 17.75
CA TYR A 37 -16.33 103.87 17.73
C TYR A 37 -17.63 104.51 17.23
N LEU A 38 -17.94 105.74 17.67
CA LEU A 38 -19.10 106.49 17.17
C LEU A 38 -19.00 106.73 15.66
N ARG A 39 -17.81 107.10 15.17
CA ARG A 39 -17.56 107.32 13.74
C ARG A 39 -17.70 106.03 12.94
N SER A 40 -17.29 104.89 13.52
CA SER A 40 -17.50 103.57 12.91
C SER A 40 -19.00 103.20 12.89
N LEU A 41 -19.75 103.53 13.95
CA LEU A 41 -21.19 103.29 14.02
C LEU A 41 -21.95 104.16 13.01
N GLU A 42 -21.56 105.43 12.86
CA GLU A 42 -22.12 106.34 11.86
C GLU A 42 -21.86 105.84 10.44
N ALA A 43 -20.67 105.29 10.17
CA ALA A 43 -20.33 104.67 8.90
C ALA A 43 -21.19 103.40 8.64
N GLN A 44 -21.35 102.53 9.64
CA GLN A 44 -22.21 101.34 9.54
C GLN A 44 -23.68 101.72 9.31
N ILE A 45 -24.19 102.75 9.99
CA ILE A 45 -25.56 103.24 9.78
C ILE A 45 -25.73 103.80 8.36
N ALA A 46 -24.71 104.49 7.83
CA ALA A 46 -24.74 105.00 6.46
C ALA A 46 -24.77 103.85 5.43
N ASP A 47 -24.01 102.79 5.66
CA ASP A 47 -23.98 101.61 4.79
C ASP A 47 -25.25 100.77 4.88
N LEU A 48 -25.80 100.56 6.09
CA LEU A 48 -27.10 99.92 6.25
C LEU A 48 -28.23 100.70 5.56
N LYS A 49 -28.18 102.05 5.60
CA LYS A 49 -29.13 102.89 4.85
C LYS A 49 -28.93 102.84 3.34
N ARG A 50 -27.72 102.55 2.84
CA ARG A 50 -27.47 102.29 1.41
C ARG A 50 -28.04 100.94 1.02
N LEU A 51 -27.70 99.90 1.77
CA LEU A 51 -28.18 98.54 1.56
C LEU A 51 -29.71 98.46 1.63
N GLN A 52 -30.34 99.17 2.57
CA GLN A 52 -31.80 99.26 2.65
C GLN A 52 -32.41 99.94 1.43
N ARG A 53 -31.77 100.99 0.88
CA ARG A 53 -32.26 101.66 -0.34
C ARG A 53 -32.09 100.78 -1.57
N ASP A 54 -30.99 100.04 -1.66
CA ASP A 54 -30.76 99.12 -2.77
C ASP A 54 -31.74 97.93 -2.68
N LEU A 55 -31.93 97.31 -1.52
CA LEU A 55 -32.96 96.30 -1.31
C LEU A 55 -34.36 96.81 -1.67
N ARG A 56 -34.70 98.04 -1.29
CA ARG A 56 -35.98 98.65 -1.69
C ARG A 56 -36.07 98.82 -3.20
N ARG A 57 -35.00 99.27 -3.86
CA ARG A 57 -34.97 99.34 -5.33
C ARG A 57 -35.12 97.98 -5.98
N THR A 58 -34.48 96.94 -5.45
CA THR A 58 -34.61 95.57 -5.98
C THR A 58 -36.03 95.04 -5.78
N VAL A 59 -36.63 95.29 -4.61
CA VAL A 59 -38.02 94.91 -4.33
C VAL A 59 -38.99 95.69 -5.20
N ASP A 60 -38.78 96.99 -5.42
CA ASP A 60 -39.60 97.82 -6.30
C ASP A 60 -39.42 97.42 -7.77
N GLN A 61 -38.21 97.05 -8.20
CA GLN A 61 -37.95 96.47 -9.52
C GLN A 61 -38.68 95.13 -9.70
N GLN A 62 -38.54 94.20 -8.76
CA GLN A 62 -39.22 92.91 -8.81
C GLN A 62 -40.74 93.09 -8.78
N ARG A 63 -41.26 94.01 -7.95
CA ARG A 63 -42.69 94.37 -7.95
C ARG A 63 -43.12 94.95 -9.29
N SER A 64 -42.34 95.85 -9.89
CA SER A 64 -42.63 96.39 -11.22
C SER A 64 -42.57 95.32 -12.32
N GLU A 65 -41.74 94.29 -12.18
CA GLU A 65 -41.74 93.14 -13.10
C GLU A 65 -42.95 92.24 -12.91
N LEU A 66 -43.46 92.10 -11.69
CA LEU A 66 -44.71 91.38 -11.40
C LEU A 66 -45.98 92.17 -11.77
N ASP A 67 -45.94 93.51 -11.75
CA ASP A 67 -47.08 94.41 -12.05
C ASP A 67 -47.25 94.65 -13.56
N LYS A 68 -46.29 94.20 -14.38
CA LYS A 68 -46.52 94.06 -15.83
C LYS A 68 -47.58 92.97 -16.01
N PRO A 69 -48.68 93.23 -16.74
CA PRO A 69 -49.65 92.18 -17.04
C PRO A 69 -48.89 91.07 -17.76
N VAL A 70 -48.79 89.89 -17.13
CA VAL A 70 -48.35 88.69 -17.80
C VAL A 70 -49.39 88.42 -18.87
N GLN A 71 -49.12 88.85 -20.11
CA GLN A 71 -49.78 88.28 -21.27
C GLN A 71 -49.39 86.81 -21.24
N MET A 72 -50.30 85.98 -20.70
CA MET A 72 -50.23 84.54 -20.83
C MET A 72 -50.44 84.23 -22.31
N ASP A 73 -49.38 84.35 -23.10
CA ASP A 73 -49.39 83.88 -24.48
C ASP A 73 -49.47 82.35 -24.44
N PHE A 74 -50.69 81.82 -24.47
CA PHE A 74 -50.96 80.39 -24.44
C PHE A 74 -50.32 79.64 -25.62
N SER A 75 -49.94 80.36 -26.69
CA SER A 75 -49.07 79.87 -27.77
C SER A 75 -47.69 79.42 -27.27
N ASN A 76 -47.06 80.19 -26.36
CA ASN A 76 -45.71 79.91 -25.86
C ASN A 76 -45.68 78.79 -24.81
N LEU A 77 -46.81 78.53 -24.13
CA LEU A 77 -46.92 77.43 -23.17
C LEU A 77 -46.87 76.06 -23.86
N GLY A 78 -47.49 75.94 -25.05
CA GLY A 78 -47.39 74.76 -25.90
C GLY A 78 -45.95 74.51 -26.34
N THR A 79 -45.27 75.53 -26.86
CA THR A 79 -43.85 75.44 -27.26
C THR A 79 -42.94 75.05 -26.09
N HIS A 80 -43.12 75.68 -24.92
CA HIS A 80 -42.32 75.36 -23.73
C HIS A 80 -42.61 73.96 -23.18
N ALA A 81 -43.87 73.51 -23.17
CA ALA A 81 -44.23 72.15 -22.76
C ALA A 81 -43.66 71.09 -23.72
N THR A 82 -43.71 71.33 -25.04
CA THR A 82 -43.05 70.47 -26.04
C THR A 82 -41.53 70.46 -25.87
N GLN A 83 -40.92 71.61 -25.56
CA GLN A 83 -39.48 71.67 -25.27
C GLN A 83 -39.12 70.89 -24.01
N MET A 84 -39.90 71.02 -22.93
CA MET A 84 -39.70 70.23 -21.70
C MET A 84 -39.86 68.73 -21.95
N LEU A 85 -40.92 68.31 -22.65
CA LEU A 85 -41.13 66.90 -23.01
C LEU A 85 -40.00 66.37 -23.90
N SER A 86 -39.55 67.15 -24.88
CA SER A 86 -38.41 66.81 -25.73
C SER A 86 -37.12 66.66 -24.93
N THR A 87 -36.84 67.55 -23.97
CA THR A 87 -35.66 67.42 -23.10
C THR A 87 -35.77 66.26 -22.12
N ALA A 88 -36.97 65.99 -21.58
CA ALA A 88 -37.21 64.85 -20.71
C ALA A 88 -37.10 63.53 -21.47
N GLU A 89 -37.59 63.45 -22.70
CA GLU A 89 -37.44 62.29 -23.57
C GLU A 89 -35.98 62.08 -23.98
N ALA A 90 -35.25 63.15 -24.31
CA ALA A 90 -33.81 63.07 -24.55
C ALA A 90 -33.03 62.58 -23.32
N GLN A 91 -33.36 63.09 -22.12
CA GLN A 91 -32.76 62.64 -20.86
C GLN A 91 -33.13 61.19 -20.52
N ALA A 92 -34.37 60.77 -20.77
CA ALA A 92 -34.80 59.39 -20.57
C ALA A 92 -34.03 58.44 -21.49
N ARG A 93 -33.91 58.79 -22.79
CA ARG A 93 -33.10 58.04 -23.77
C ARG A 93 -31.63 57.98 -23.35
N GLU A 94 -31.05 59.09 -22.90
CA GLU A 94 -29.66 59.11 -22.43
C GLU A 94 -29.45 58.21 -21.20
N ILE A 95 -30.41 58.18 -20.26
CA ILE A 95 -30.34 57.29 -19.09
C ILE A 95 -30.46 55.82 -19.52
N THR A 96 -31.37 55.48 -20.44
CA THR A 96 -31.49 54.12 -20.94
C THR A 96 -30.27 53.68 -21.73
N ASP A 97 -29.69 54.55 -22.56
CA ASP A 97 -28.48 54.26 -23.31
C ASP A 97 -27.28 54.07 -22.36
N ARG A 98 -27.17 54.92 -21.33
CA ARG A 98 -26.15 54.76 -20.28
C ARG A 98 -26.34 53.46 -19.52
N ALA A 99 -27.56 53.13 -19.10
CA ALA A 99 -27.85 51.87 -18.40
C ALA A 99 -27.55 50.65 -19.26
N ASN A 100 -27.90 50.68 -20.56
CA ASN A 100 -27.59 49.61 -21.51
C ASN A 100 -26.08 49.45 -21.69
N SER A 101 -25.34 50.55 -21.89
CA SER A 101 -23.87 50.50 -22.02
C SER A 101 -23.19 49.97 -20.75
N GLN A 102 -23.70 50.34 -19.57
CA GLN A 102 -23.20 49.83 -18.29
C GLN A 102 -23.52 48.34 -18.10
N ALA A 103 -24.73 47.90 -18.50
CA ALA A 103 -25.10 46.49 -18.46
C ALA A 103 -24.23 45.65 -19.41
N GLU A 104 -23.98 46.13 -20.63
CA GLU A 104 -23.07 45.50 -21.59
C GLU A 104 -21.64 45.42 -21.04
N GLN A 105 -21.15 46.48 -20.40
CA GLN A 105 -19.83 46.49 -19.77
C GLN A 105 -19.74 45.46 -18.64
N ILE A 106 -20.73 45.41 -17.74
CA ILE A 106 -20.77 44.43 -16.64
C ILE A 106 -20.82 43.00 -17.20
N LEU A 107 -21.60 42.75 -18.26
CA LEU A 107 -21.66 41.44 -18.90
C LEU A 107 -20.33 41.08 -19.57
N ALA A 108 -19.64 42.04 -20.20
CA ALA A 108 -18.33 41.82 -20.78
C ALA A 108 -17.28 41.48 -19.71
N GLU A 109 -17.24 42.24 -18.61
CA GLU A 109 -16.36 42.01 -17.46
C GLU A 109 -16.64 40.66 -16.79
N SER A 110 -17.91 40.31 -16.58
CA SER A 110 -18.31 39.01 -16.03
C SER A 110 -17.92 37.85 -16.94
N ARG A 111 -18.12 37.97 -18.26
CA ARG A 111 -17.69 36.97 -19.24
C ARG A 111 -16.18 36.79 -19.25
N GLN A 112 -15.42 37.89 -19.15
CA GLN A 112 -13.97 37.84 -19.05
C GLN A 112 -13.53 37.14 -17.77
N HIS A 113 -14.11 37.51 -16.62
CA HIS A 113 -13.78 36.88 -15.34
C HIS A 113 -14.10 35.39 -15.34
N ALA A 114 -15.25 34.99 -15.90
CA ALA A 114 -15.60 33.57 -16.07
C ALA A 114 -14.66 32.84 -17.04
N ALA A 115 -14.10 33.50 -18.05
CA ALA A 115 -13.08 32.92 -18.92
C ALA A 115 -11.75 32.76 -18.17
N ASP A 116 -11.35 33.74 -17.38
CA ASP A 116 -10.12 33.68 -16.57
C ASP A 116 -10.18 32.58 -15.51
N ILE A 117 -11.31 32.44 -14.81
CA ILE A 117 -11.53 31.34 -13.86
C ILE A 117 -11.44 29.98 -14.56
N ARG A 118 -12.08 29.82 -15.72
CA ARG A 118 -12.02 28.55 -16.48
C ARG A 118 -10.59 28.23 -16.92
N ASN A 119 -9.87 29.21 -17.48
CA ASN A 119 -8.49 29.03 -17.89
C ASN A 119 -7.58 28.68 -16.70
N HIS A 120 -7.82 29.26 -15.53
CA HIS A 120 -7.05 28.93 -14.33
C HIS A 120 -7.36 27.52 -13.84
N ALA A 121 -8.64 27.14 -13.76
CA ALA A 121 -9.06 25.80 -13.38
C ALA A 121 -8.52 24.72 -14.36
N GLU A 122 -8.46 25.01 -15.65
CA GLU A 122 -7.89 24.11 -16.65
C GLU A 122 -6.37 23.92 -16.47
N ARG A 123 -5.64 25.00 -16.18
CA ARG A 123 -4.19 24.93 -15.89
C ARG A 123 -3.93 24.17 -14.60
N ASP A 124 -4.67 24.46 -13.54
CA ASP A 124 -4.52 23.78 -12.25
C ASP A 124 -4.85 22.29 -12.37
N ALA A 125 -5.87 21.93 -13.17
CA ALA A 125 -6.21 20.54 -13.46
C ALA A 125 -5.09 19.83 -14.25
N GLU A 126 -4.44 20.51 -15.19
CA GLU A 126 -3.32 19.94 -15.95
C GLU A 126 -2.06 19.80 -15.09
N ASP A 127 -1.75 20.79 -14.25
CA ASP A 127 -0.64 20.73 -13.30
C ASP A 127 -0.85 19.61 -12.28
N LEU A 128 -2.08 19.43 -11.79
CA LEU A 128 -2.42 18.30 -10.93
C LEU A 128 -2.28 16.97 -11.67
N ARG A 129 -2.75 16.86 -12.92
CA ARG A 129 -2.62 15.63 -13.72
C ARG A 129 -1.16 15.28 -13.99
N THR A 130 -0.34 16.25 -14.36
CA THR A 130 1.08 16.02 -14.64
C THR A 130 1.84 15.62 -13.37
N THR A 131 1.58 16.30 -12.25
CA THR A 131 2.18 16.00 -10.95
C THR A 131 1.77 14.61 -10.45
N THR A 132 0.47 14.30 -10.46
CA THR A 132 -0.03 12.98 -10.03
C THR A 132 0.49 11.84 -10.91
N LEU A 133 0.60 12.05 -12.23
CA LEU A 133 1.19 11.07 -13.13
C LEU A 133 2.70 10.87 -12.85
N ALA A 134 3.43 11.95 -12.58
CA ALA A 134 4.84 11.88 -12.22
C ALA A 134 5.05 11.15 -10.88
N GLU A 135 4.23 11.44 -9.87
CA GLU A 135 4.24 10.75 -8.57
C GLU A 135 3.89 9.27 -8.70
N SER A 136 2.87 8.92 -9.51
CA SER A 136 2.49 7.54 -9.80
C SER A 136 3.63 6.76 -10.47
N ARG A 137 4.36 7.39 -11.41
CA ARG A 137 5.54 6.80 -12.04
C ARG A 137 6.66 6.61 -11.03
N ALA A 138 6.98 7.63 -10.24
CA ALA A 138 8.00 7.54 -9.20
C ALA A 138 7.68 6.50 -8.12
N LEU A 139 6.41 6.29 -7.78
CA LEU A 139 5.98 5.19 -6.91
C LEU A 139 6.20 3.83 -7.59
N ARG A 140 5.81 3.68 -8.86
CA ARG A 140 6.04 2.43 -9.61
C ARG A 140 7.53 2.09 -9.72
N ASP A 141 8.37 3.05 -10.07
CA ASP A 141 9.82 2.84 -10.19
C ASP A 141 10.44 2.44 -8.84
N ARG A 142 9.96 3.04 -7.73
CA ARG A 142 10.39 2.65 -6.37
C ARG A 142 9.96 1.23 -6.02
N TRP A 143 8.71 0.87 -6.25
CA TRP A 143 8.21 -0.49 -6.00
C TRP A 143 8.91 -1.53 -6.87
N GLU A 144 9.21 -1.20 -8.13
CA GLU A 144 9.96 -2.08 -9.02
C GLU A 144 11.40 -2.26 -8.55
N ALA A 145 12.08 -1.18 -8.15
CA ALA A 145 13.44 -1.26 -7.59
C ALA A 145 13.47 -2.06 -6.27
N GLU A 146 12.51 -1.85 -5.37
CA GLU A 146 12.39 -2.59 -4.12
C GLU A 146 12.11 -4.07 -4.37
N SER A 147 11.20 -4.40 -5.30
CA SER A 147 10.91 -5.79 -5.68
C SER A 147 12.13 -6.48 -6.28
N GLN A 148 12.85 -5.80 -7.18
CA GLN A 148 14.10 -6.32 -7.76
C GLN A 148 15.16 -6.54 -6.69
N GLN A 149 15.28 -5.63 -5.72
CA GLN A 149 16.20 -5.77 -4.59
C GLN A 149 15.82 -6.98 -3.72
N ILE A 150 14.55 -7.15 -3.35
CA ILE A 150 14.07 -8.30 -2.58
C ILE A 150 14.35 -9.62 -3.33
N LEU A 151 14.10 -9.66 -4.64
CA LEU A 151 14.40 -10.83 -5.45
C LEU A 151 15.91 -11.12 -5.50
N ALA A 152 16.75 -10.07 -5.60
CA ALA A 152 18.20 -10.22 -5.60
C ALA A 152 18.72 -10.74 -4.26
N THR A 153 18.25 -10.18 -3.13
CA THR A 153 18.65 -10.65 -1.79
C THR A 153 18.17 -12.07 -1.54
N THR A 154 16.92 -12.38 -1.87
CA THR A 154 16.36 -13.74 -1.71
C THR A 154 17.12 -14.77 -2.55
N ARG A 155 17.52 -14.41 -3.77
CA ARG A 155 18.38 -15.28 -4.60
C ARG A 155 19.76 -15.47 -3.99
N ALA A 156 20.39 -14.41 -3.51
CA ALA A 156 21.69 -14.50 -2.85
C ALA A 156 21.64 -15.38 -1.59
N ASP A 157 20.58 -15.24 -0.78
CA ASP A 157 20.34 -16.05 0.41
C ASP A 157 20.10 -17.52 0.04
N ALA A 158 19.31 -17.79 -1.01
CA ALA A 158 19.09 -19.14 -1.52
C ALA A 158 20.38 -19.77 -2.04
N ASP A 159 21.20 -19.04 -2.79
CA ASP A 159 22.49 -19.51 -3.28
C ASP A 159 23.47 -19.79 -2.13
N ALA A 160 23.48 -18.94 -1.09
CA ALA A 160 24.27 -19.15 0.12
C ALA A 160 23.80 -20.40 0.89
N LEU A 161 22.49 -20.61 1.02
CA LEU A 161 21.93 -21.79 1.67
C LEU A 161 22.27 -23.07 0.88
N VAL A 162 22.14 -23.04 -0.45
CA VAL A 162 22.53 -24.17 -1.30
C VAL A 162 24.04 -24.43 -1.22
N GLY A 163 24.85 -23.37 -1.18
CA GLY A 163 26.30 -23.46 -1.01
C GLY A 163 26.70 -24.11 0.31
N THR A 164 26.10 -23.67 1.42
CA THR A 164 26.34 -24.26 2.76
C THR A 164 25.85 -25.70 2.84
N ALA A 165 24.68 -26.02 2.27
CA ALA A 165 24.17 -27.38 2.21
C ALA A 165 25.08 -28.32 1.39
N ARG A 166 25.61 -27.85 0.25
CA ARG A 166 26.58 -28.62 -0.56
C ARG A 166 27.89 -28.84 0.18
N GLN A 167 28.40 -27.82 0.85
CA GLN A 167 29.60 -27.95 1.66
C GLN A 167 29.40 -28.95 2.80
N HIS A 168 28.30 -28.83 3.55
CA HIS A 168 27.97 -29.78 4.61
C HIS A 168 27.81 -31.21 4.08
N SER A 169 27.15 -31.41 2.93
CA SER A 169 27.06 -32.72 2.29
C SER A 169 28.43 -33.29 1.90
N THR A 170 29.35 -32.43 1.42
CA THR A 170 30.72 -32.83 1.07
C THR A 170 31.52 -33.19 2.31
N ASP A 171 31.36 -32.43 3.40
CA ASP A 171 32.03 -32.69 4.67
C ASP A 171 31.54 -33.99 5.29
N VAL A 172 30.22 -34.24 5.31
CA VAL A 172 29.63 -35.49 5.84
C VAL A 172 30.07 -36.70 5.02
N THR A 173 30.08 -36.59 3.69
CA THR A 173 30.56 -37.68 2.83
C THR A 173 32.06 -37.93 3.02
N GLY A 174 32.88 -36.87 3.12
CA GLY A 174 34.30 -36.99 3.42
C GLY A 174 34.59 -37.60 4.80
N GLN A 175 33.81 -37.24 5.82
CA GLN A 175 33.89 -37.85 7.15
C GLN A 175 33.49 -39.33 7.14
N ALA A 176 32.41 -39.67 6.42
CA ALA A 176 31.98 -41.06 6.26
C ALA A 176 33.02 -41.91 5.53
N ASP A 177 33.64 -41.37 4.47
CA ASP A 177 34.70 -42.04 3.73
C ASP A 177 35.96 -42.24 4.58
N ALA A 178 36.36 -41.23 5.35
CA ALA A 178 37.48 -41.33 6.28
C ALA A 178 37.22 -42.36 7.38
N GLN A 179 36.00 -42.40 7.92
CA GLN A 179 35.61 -43.40 8.92
C GLN A 179 35.56 -44.81 8.32
N ALA A 180 35.06 -44.96 7.09
CA ALA A 180 35.07 -46.22 6.37
C ALA A 180 36.50 -46.72 6.13
N GLU A 181 37.44 -45.83 5.81
CA GLU A 181 38.85 -46.17 5.62
C GLU A 181 39.54 -46.57 6.93
N LEU A 182 39.23 -45.90 8.04
CA LEU A 182 39.70 -46.30 9.37
C LEU A 182 39.21 -47.69 9.75
N VAL A 183 37.94 -47.99 9.50
CA VAL A 183 37.38 -49.34 9.75
C VAL A 183 38.02 -50.38 8.85
N ARG A 184 38.19 -50.09 7.54
CA ARG A 184 38.84 -51.02 6.60
C ARG A 184 40.28 -51.31 7.00
N SER A 185 41.08 -50.27 7.27
CA SER A 185 42.48 -50.43 7.66
C SER A 185 42.63 -51.15 9.02
N GLY A 186 41.74 -50.87 9.99
CA GLY A 186 41.68 -51.61 11.25
C GLY A 186 41.38 -53.09 11.03
N ALA A 187 40.35 -53.41 10.25
CA ALA A 187 39.98 -54.79 9.91
C ALA A 187 41.09 -55.53 9.15
N GLU A 188 41.83 -54.85 8.26
CA GLU A 188 42.98 -55.44 7.57
C GLU A 188 44.12 -55.79 8.52
N VAL A 189 44.41 -54.92 9.50
CA VAL A 189 45.45 -55.18 10.51
C VAL A 189 45.04 -56.35 11.41
N GLU A 190 43.79 -56.37 11.86
CA GLU A 190 43.23 -57.48 12.64
C GLU A 190 43.25 -58.80 11.85
N ALA A 191 42.84 -58.79 10.58
CA ALA A 191 42.89 -59.96 9.73
C ALA A 191 44.32 -60.48 9.54
N LYS A 192 45.31 -59.58 9.35
CA LYS A 192 46.73 -59.95 9.29
C LYS A 192 47.23 -60.53 10.61
N ALA A 193 46.81 -59.98 11.74
CA ALA A 193 47.17 -60.50 13.06
C ALA A 193 46.61 -61.91 13.29
N ILE A 194 45.33 -62.14 12.95
CA ILE A 194 44.70 -63.46 13.02
C ILE A 194 45.41 -64.47 12.11
N LEU A 195 45.74 -64.09 10.88
CA LEU A 195 46.48 -64.97 9.96
C LEU A 195 47.88 -65.30 10.48
N ALA A 196 48.61 -64.33 11.02
CA ALA A 196 49.93 -64.54 11.60
C ALA A 196 49.87 -65.49 12.81
N GLU A 197 48.87 -65.30 13.69
CA GLU A 197 48.66 -66.17 14.84
C GLU A 197 48.26 -67.59 14.42
N ALA A 198 47.36 -67.73 13.45
CA ALA A 198 47.00 -69.03 12.89
C ALA A 198 48.22 -69.74 12.25
N GLN A 199 49.10 -69.01 11.57
CA GLN A 199 50.35 -69.56 11.03
C GLN A 199 51.32 -69.99 12.13
N ARG A 200 51.45 -69.22 13.22
CA ARG A 200 52.27 -69.58 14.37
C ARG A 200 51.78 -70.87 15.01
N LEU A 201 50.48 -70.97 15.31
CA LEU A 201 49.86 -72.17 15.86
C LEU A 201 49.99 -73.38 14.91
N ALA A 202 49.83 -73.17 13.60
CA ALA A 202 50.05 -74.22 12.60
C ALA A 202 51.51 -74.68 12.54
N GLN A 203 52.48 -73.80 12.76
CA GLN A 203 53.90 -74.17 12.81
C GLN A 203 54.23 -74.91 14.10
N GLU A 204 53.73 -74.44 15.25
CA GLU A 204 53.94 -75.10 16.55
C GLU A 204 53.36 -76.51 16.58
N THR A 205 52.17 -76.70 15.99
CA THR A 205 51.56 -78.03 15.86
C THR A 205 52.36 -78.94 14.92
N ARG A 206 52.94 -78.40 13.83
CA ARG A 206 53.84 -79.15 12.95
C ARG A 206 55.14 -79.54 13.65
N ASP A 207 55.78 -78.61 14.34
CA ASP A 207 57.04 -78.85 15.05
C ASP A 207 56.84 -79.88 16.17
N ALA A 208 55.72 -79.80 16.90
CA ALA A 208 55.33 -80.79 17.90
C ALA A 208 55.08 -82.18 17.28
N ALA A 209 54.40 -82.24 16.13
CA ALA A 209 54.17 -83.49 15.40
C ALA A 209 55.49 -84.10 14.89
N GLU A 210 56.41 -83.28 14.37
CA GLU A 210 57.74 -83.73 13.94
C GLU A 210 58.58 -84.22 15.12
N ALA A 211 58.56 -83.53 16.27
CA ALA A 211 59.26 -83.95 17.47
C ALA A 211 58.73 -85.31 17.99
N SER A 212 57.40 -85.48 18.00
CA SER A 212 56.77 -86.75 18.35
C SER A 212 57.16 -87.86 17.36
N ALA A 213 57.14 -87.57 16.05
CA ALA A 213 57.60 -88.52 15.03
C ALA A 213 59.07 -88.92 15.23
N ARG A 214 59.97 -87.97 15.50
CA ARG A 214 61.39 -88.26 15.80
C ARG A 214 61.54 -89.11 17.06
N ALA A 215 60.85 -88.78 18.15
CA ALA A 215 60.88 -89.56 19.39
C ALA A 215 60.41 -91.00 19.17
N THR A 216 59.35 -91.20 18.36
CA THR A 216 58.88 -92.56 18.01
C THR A 216 59.90 -93.31 17.15
N MET A 217 60.59 -92.64 16.23
CA MET A 217 61.67 -93.25 15.43
C MET A 217 62.88 -93.61 16.30
N GLU A 218 63.34 -92.73 17.18
CA GLU A 218 64.44 -92.99 18.10
C GLU A 218 64.12 -94.16 19.05
N ALA A 219 62.91 -94.20 19.61
CA ALA A 219 62.44 -95.31 20.42
C ALA A 219 62.37 -96.62 19.62
N ALA A 220 61.98 -96.57 18.34
CA ALA A 220 61.97 -97.73 17.46
C ALA A 220 63.40 -98.22 17.13
N GLU A 221 64.34 -97.31 16.87
CA GLU A 221 65.75 -97.62 16.65
C GLU A 221 66.41 -98.20 17.90
N GLU A 222 66.12 -97.64 19.09
CA GLU A 222 66.64 -98.15 20.35
C GLU A 222 66.10 -99.55 20.63
N ARG A 223 64.80 -99.79 20.42
CA ARG A 223 64.21 -101.14 20.48
C ARG A 223 64.82 -102.09 19.45
N ALA A 224 65.12 -101.63 18.25
CA ALA A 224 65.80 -102.42 17.22
C ALA A 224 67.26 -102.76 17.63
N ARG A 225 67.97 -101.82 18.26
CA ARG A 225 69.33 -102.05 18.78
C ARG A 225 69.33 -103.02 19.95
N THR A 226 68.42 -102.84 20.92
CA THR A 226 68.34 -103.73 22.09
C THR A 226 67.98 -105.14 21.66
N THR A 227 67.00 -105.31 20.76
CA THR A 227 66.66 -106.61 20.18
C THR A 227 67.82 -107.22 19.41
N LEU A 228 68.60 -106.43 18.66
CA LEU A 228 69.80 -106.92 17.97
C LEU A 228 70.91 -107.34 18.95
N THR A 229 71.17 -106.55 20.00
CA THR A 229 72.15 -106.93 21.05
C THR A 229 71.72 -108.16 21.83
N GLN A 230 70.43 -108.29 22.14
CA GLN A 230 69.87 -109.48 22.79
C GLN A 230 69.97 -110.69 21.84
N ALA A 231 69.70 -110.51 20.54
CA ALA A 231 69.88 -111.56 19.55
C ALA A 231 71.35 -111.98 19.37
N GLU A 232 72.29 -111.03 19.41
CA GLU A 232 73.72 -111.30 19.34
C GLU A 232 74.26 -111.94 20.63
N GLU A 233 73.78 -111.53 21.79
CA GLU A 233 74.16 -112.09 23.09
C GLU A 233 73.58 -113.51 23.25
N THR A 234 72.33 -113.73 22.85
CA THR A 234 71.75 -115.07 22.74
C THR A 234 72.48 -115.91 21.69
N ALA A 235 72.89 -115.35 20.55
CA ALA A 235 73.72 -116.06 19.57
C ALA A 235 75.12 -116.40 20.10
N ARG A 236 75.77 -115.51 20.86
CA ARG A 236 77.10 -115.74 21.47
C ARG A 236 77.05 -116.74 22.61
N THR A 237 76.02 -116.68 23.45
CA THR A 237 75.82 -117.64 24.54
C THR A 237 75.40 -119.01 24.01
N THR A 238 74.58 -119.07 22.96
CA THR A 238 74.23 -120.35 22.29
C THR A 238 75.41 -120.95 21.52
N THR A 239 76.31 -120.14 20.93
CA THR A 239 77.52 -120.66 20.27
C THR A 239 78.61 -121.11 21.26
N ALA A 240 78.84 -120.36 22.34
CA ALA A 240 79.75 -120.79 23.41
C ALA A 240 79.21 -122.03 24.16
N ALA A 241 77.90 -122.08 24.42
CA ALA A 241 77.24 -123.28 24.94
C ALA A 241 77.28 -124.43 23.94
N ALA A 242 77.19 -124.19 22.63
CA ALA A 242 77.28 -125.21 21.58
C ALA A 242 78.69 -125.81 21.44
N GLU A 243 79.77 -125.07 21.70
CA GLU A 243 81.14 -125.60 21.67
C GLU A 243 81.46 -126.50 22.89
N GLU A 244 80.90 -126.20 24.07
CA GLU A 244 81.03 -127.03 25.27
C GLU A 244 80.01 -128.18 25.31
N GLN A 245 78.81 -127.96 24.75
CA GLN A 245 77.84 -129.02 24.48
C GLN A 245 78.27 -129.94 23.33
N ALA A 246 79.01 -129.51 22.30
CA ALA A 246 79.49 -130.44 21.24
C ALA A 246 80.42 -131.56 21.77
N ARG A 247 81.01 -131.38 22.96
CA ARG A 247 81.77 -132.44 23.66
C ARG A 247 80.92 -133.35 24.54
N THR A 248 79.70 -132.96 24.90
CA THR A 248 78.80 -133.72 25.81
C THR A 248 77.48 -134.16 25.12
N THR A 249 77.16 -133.60 23.96
CA THR A 249 75.99 -133.89 23.09
C THR A 249 76.32 -134.81 21.91
N LEU A 250 77.42 -135.56 21.99
CA LEU A 250 77.50 -136.85 21.32
C LEU A 250 76.87 -137.97 22.18
N ALA A 251 76.46 -137.68 23.43
CA ALA A 251 76.01 -138.68 24.39
C ALA A 251 74.55 -138.55 24.88
N ALA A 252 73.83 -137.47 24.57
CA ALA A 252 72.41 -137.32 24.95
C ALA A 252 71.68 -136.48 23.90
N ALA A 253 71.23 -137.12 22.82
CA ALA A 253 69.80 -137.40 22.61
C ALA A 253 68.95 -136.12 22.40
N SER A 254 68.49 -135.83 21.19
CA SER A 254 67.29 -136.44 20.59
C SER A 254 65.99 -136.36 21.41
N GLU A 255 65.95 -135.64 22.55
CA GLU A 255 64.78 -135.61 23.45
C GLU A 255 64.22 -134.19 23.76
N ARG A 256 64.79 -133.10 23.23
CA ARG A 256 64.37 -131.70 23.55
C ARG A 256 64.06 -130.80 22.34
N ALA A 257 63.61 -131.36 21.23
CA ALA A 257 63.37 -130.58 20.01
C ALA A 257 61.96 -129.95 19.92
N ASP A 258 60.98 -130.41 20.70
CA ASP A 258 59.58 -130.01 20.50
C ASP A 258 59.06 -128.87 21.40
N THR A 259 59.75 -128.51 22.49
CA THR A 259 59.28 -127.48 23.43
C THR A 259 59.64 -126.05 23.03
N ILE A 260 60.70 -125.86 22.25
CA ILE A 260 61.28 -124.52 21.95
C ILE A 260 60.46 -123.73 20.91
N LEU A 261 59.68 -124.40 20.06
CA LEU A 261 58.86 -123.74 19.02
C LEU A 261 57.47 -123.28 19.50
N ALA A 262 57.05 -123.66 20.72
CA ALA A 262 55.78 -123.25 21.31
C ALA A 262 55.89 -121.92 22.07
N GLU A 263 57.00 -121.66 22.76
CA GLU A 263 57.22 -120.47 23.58
C GLU A 263 57.49 -119.21 22.73
N ALA A 264 58.23 -119.36 21.62
CA ALA A 264 58.53 -118.26 20.69
C ALA A 264 57.29 -117.68 19.97
N ARG A 265 56.18 -118.44 19.90
CA ARG A 265 54.91 -117.98 19.32
C ARG A 265 54.03 -117.25 20.34
N ALA A 266 54.21 -117.49 21.64
CA ALA A 266 53.45 -116.84 22.71
C ALA A 266 53.97 -115.42 23.00
N GLU A 267 55.28 -115.19 22.95
CA GLU A 267 55.88 -113.86 23.15
C GLU A 267 55.65 -112.91 21.95
N ALA A 268 55.58 -113.46 20.73
CA ALA A 268 55.26 -112.68 19.53
C ALA A 268 53.78 -112.25 19.47
N THR A 269 52.90 -112.90 20.25
CA THR A 269 51.50 -112.48 20.42
C THR A 269 51.35 -111.41 21.50
N THR A 270 52.05 -111.54 22.64
CA THR A 270 51.99 -110.54 23.72
C THR A 270 52.55 -109.19 23.30
N LEU A 271 53.68 -109.16 22.57
CA LEU A 271 54.27 -107.92 22.05
C LEU A 271 53.34 -107.22 21.03
N ARG A 272 52.61 -108.01 20.23
CA ARG A 272 51.62 -107.47 19.29
C ARG A 272 50.40 -106.93 20.00
N ASP A 273 49.95 -107.57 21.07
CA ASP A 273 48.79 -107.13 21.85
C ASP A 273 49.11 -105.87 22.68
N GLU A 274 50.34 -105.74 23.20
CA GLU A 274 50.83 -104.52 23.87
C GLU A 274 50.97 -103.33 22.90
N ALA A 275 51.58 -103.53 21.73
CA ALA A 275 51.65 -102.47 20.70
C ALA A 275 50.26 -102.05 20.19
N ARG A 276 49.30 -102.98 20.16
CA ARG A 276 47.90 -102.69 19.82
C ARG A 276 47.19 -101.91 20.93
N ALA A 277 47.48 -102.23 22.20
CA ALA A 277 46.93 -101.53 23.37
C ALA A 277 47.46 -100.08 23.47
N GLU A 278 48.76 -99.86 23.23
CA GLU A 278 49.36 -98.51 23.19
C GLU A 278 48.79 -97.67 22.04
N SER A 279 48.67 -98.24 20.84
CA SER A 279 48.03 -97.54 19.70
C SER A 279 46.56 -97.22 19.97
N ALA A 280 45.83 -98.09 20.68
CA ALA A 280 44.43 -97.86 21.05
C ALA A 280 44.31 -96.75 22.10
N LEU A 281 45.20 -96.71 23.09
CA LEU A 281 45.28 -95.62 24.08
C LEU A 281 45.57 -94.28 23.40
N LEU A 282 46.53 -94.24 22.47
CA LEU A 282 46.87 -93.03 21.74
C LEU A 282 45.70 -92.53 20.89
N GLN A 283 45.03 -93.43 20.16
CA GLN A 283 43.83 -93.09 19.38
C GLN A 283 42.67 -92.61 20.27
N ASN A 284 42.46 -93.22 21.44
CA ASN A 284 41.43 -92.79 22.38
C ASN A 284 41.76 -91.41 22.96
N SER A 285 43.02 -91.14 23.31
CA SER A 285 43.46 -89.83 23.83
C SER A 285 43.31 -88.72 22.78
N ALA A 286 43.74 -88.95 21.54
CA ALA A 286 43.55 -88.01 20.43
C ALA A 286 42.07 -87.78 20.11
N ARG A 287 41.23 -88.81 20.25
CA ARG A 287 39.77 -88.70 20.06
C ARG A 287 39.11 -87.89 21.17
N THR A 288 39.54 -88.04 22.42
CA THR A 288 39.06 -87.20 23.53
C THR A 288 39.51 -85.75 23.42
N GLU A 289 40.75 -85.50 23.00
CA GLU A 289 41.25 -84.14 22.76
C GLU A 289 40.51 -83.48 21.59
N ALA A 290 40.29 -84.20 20.48
CA ALA A 290 39.50 -83.69 19.36
C ALA A 290 38.02 -83.43 19.74
N SER A 291 37.44 -84.22 20.65
CA SER A 291 36.10 -83.94 21.19
C SER A 291 36.11 -82.69 22.05
N ARG A 292 37.08 -82.56 22.95
CA ARG A 292 37.23 -81.39 23.83
C ARG A 292 37.39 -80.10 23.03
N LEU A 293 38.22 -80.10 21.98
CA LEU A 293 38.43 -78.93 21.13
C LEU A 293 37.15 -78.56 20.36
N ARG A 294 36.36 -79.55 19.91
CA ARG A 294 35.07 -79.31 19.27
C ARG A 294 34.05 -78.71 20.23
N ASP A 295 34.00 -79.21 21.46
CA ASP A 295 33.10 -78.70 22.49
C ASP A 295 33.49 -77.25 22.85
N GLU A 296 34.78 -76.95 22.98
CA GLU A 296 35.31 -75.60 23.23
C GLU A 296 34.97 -74.61 22.10
N VAL A 297 35.21 -74.99 20.84
CA VAL A 297 34.80 -74.18 19.67
C VAL A 297 33.29 -74.00 19.61
N THR A 298 32.51 -75.02 19.99
CA THR A 298 31.05 -74.93 19.99
C THR A 298 30.56 -73.94 21.04
N GLU A 299 31.17 -73.92 22.22
CA GLU A 299 30.86 -72.93 23.28
C GLU A 299 31.29 -71.51 22.89
N GLU A 300 32.48 -71.32 22.28
CA GLU A 300 32.91 -70.00 21.78
C GLU A 300 31.98 -69.46 20.68
N VAL A 301 31.56 -70.32 19.74
CA VAL A 301 30.57 -69.94 18.71
C VAL A 301 29.22 -69.61 19.34
N ARG A 302 28.87 -70.25 20.46
CA ARG A 302 27.63 -69.96 21.18
C ARG A 302 27.72 -68.61 21.91
N ALA A 303 28.84 -68.34 22.59
CA ALA A 303 29.12 -67.10 23.31
C ALA A 303 29.14 -65.88 22.36
N THR A 304 29.85 -65.98 21.25
CA THR A 304 29.90 -64.91 20.23
C THR A 304 28.52 -64.64 19.61
N ARG A 305 27.70 -65.68 19.41
CA ARG A 305 26.32 -65.50 18.93
C ARG A 305 25.41 -64.81 19.95
N THR A 306 25.58 -65.10 21.24
CA THR A 306 24.81 -64.42 22.30
C THR A 306 25.23 -62.96 22.43
N GLU A 307 26.52 -62.65 22.41
CA GLU A 307 27.02 -61.27 22.45
C GLU A 307 26.51 -60.47 21.24
N LEU A 308 26.59 -61.03 20.03
CA LEU A 308 26.06 -60.39 18.82
C LEU A 308 24.54 -60.17 18.89
N ALA A 309 23.79 -61.10 19.49
CA ALA A 309 22.35 -60.94 19.68
C ALA A 309 22.03 -59.80 20.65
N GLU A 310 22.78 -59.70 21.75
CA GLU A 310 22.64 -58.61 22.73
C GLU A 310 23.03 -57.23 22.14
N GLU A 311 24.10 -57.14 21.35
CA GLU A 311 24.47 -55.91 20.66
C GLU A 311 23.41 -55.49 19.63
N ARG A 312 22.84 -56.45 18.90
CA ARG A 312 21.71 -56.20 17.99
C ARG A 312 20.48 -55.71 18.75
N GLU A 313 20.18 -56.30 19.90
CA GLU A 313 19.05 -55.86 20.72
C GLU A 313 19.27 -54.45 21.29
N LYS A 314 20.49 -54.14 21.76
CA LYS A 314 20.87 -52.80 22.23
C LYS A 314 20.78 -51.74 21.12
N THR A 315 21.25 -52.06 19.92
CA THR A 315 21.17 -51.13 18.78
C THR A 315 19.74 -50.93 18.29
N LEU A 316 18.92 -52.00 18.23
CA LEU A 316 17.50 -51.90 17.88
C LEU A 316 16.72 -51.08 18.90
N THR A 317 16.96 -51.28 20.19
CA THR A 317 16.31 -50.49 21.25
C THR A 317 16.72 -49.02 21.18
N ALA A 318 18.01 -48.71 20.94
CA ALA A 318 18.47 -47.34 20.73
C ALA A 318 17.84 -46.69 19.48
N LEU A 319 17.71 -47.44 18.37
CA LEU A 319 17.04 -46.97 17.15
C LEU A 319 15.54 -46.71 17.36
N ILE A 320 14.85 -47.56 18.12
CA ILE A 320 13.44 -47.36 18.48
C ILE A 320 13.29 -46.10 19.32
N GLN A 321 14.14 -45.91 20.34
CA GLN A 321 14.11 -44.71 21.18
C GLN A 321 14.38 -43.45 20.37
N GLU A 322 15.35 -43.46 19.45
CA GLU A 322 15.64 -42.29 18.61
C GLU A 322 14.49 -42.01 17.63
N LYS A 323 13.89 -43.05 17.05
CA LYS A 323 12.67 -42.90 16.23
C LYS A 323 11.55 -42.26 17.04
N GLU A 324 11.27 -42.74 18.25
CA GLU A 324 10.24 -42.18 19.13
C GLU A 324 10.54 -40.72 19.49
N ARG A 325 11.81 -40.40 19.79
CA ARG A 325 12.27 -39.03 20.08
C ARG A 325 12.05 -38.09 18.90
N VAL A 326 12.40 -38.52 17.68
CA VAL A 326 12.19 -37.75 16.44
C VAL A 326 10.70 -37.62 16.14
N GLN A 327 9.91 -38.68 16.34
CA GLN A 327 8.44 -38.63 16.18
C GLN A 327 7.79 -37.65 17.17
N GLU A 328 8.28 -37.59 18.42
CA GLU A 328 7.79 -36.65 19.42
C GLU A 328 8.24 -35.22 19.12
N GLN A 329 9.48 -35.00 18.67
CA GLN A 329 9.93 -33.68 18.23
C GLN A 329 9.14 -33.17 17.03
N THR A 330 8.91 -34.03 16.03
CA THR A 330 8.14 -33.66 14.84
C THR A 330 6.68 -33.37 15.17
N SER A 331 6.05 -34.15 16.05
CA SER A 331 4.67 -33.87 16.49
C SER A 331 4.56 -32.58 17.29
N ARG A 332 5.54 -32.28 18.16
CA ARG A 332 5.63 -30.99 18.87
C ARG A 332 5.86 -29.82 17.90
N MET A 333 6.79 -29.93 16.96
CA MET A 333 7.01 -28.90 15.95
C MET A 333 5.78 -28.66 15.08
N LEU A 334 5.04 -29.72 14.72
CA LEU A 334 3.79 -29.61 13.98
C LEU A 334 2.73 -28.89 14.82
N ALA A 335 2.55 -29.26 16.09
CA ALA A 335 1.60 -28.60 17.00
C ALA A 335 1.95 -27.12 17.26
N ASP A 336 3.24 -26.80 17.42
CA ASP A 336 3.72 -25.42 17.54
C ASP A 336 3.48 -24.63 16.25
N ALA A 337 3.67 -25.25 15.08
CA ALA A 337 3.39 -24.61 13.80
C ALA A 337 1.89 -24.36 13.60
N THR A 338 1.03 -25.33 13.96
CA THR A 338 -0.43 -25.17 13.84
C THR A 338 -0.94 -24.09 14.79
N THR A 339 -0.49 -24.07 16.04
CA THR A 339 -0.90 -23.04 17.01
C THR A 339 -0.45 -21.64 16.59
N ARG A 340 0.77 -21.49 16.06
CA ARG A 340 1.22 -20.21 15.48
C ARG A 340 0.39 -19.81 14.26
N HIS A 341 0.04 -20.76 13.40
CA HIS A 341 -0.79 -20.47 12.23
C HIS A 341 -2.21 -20.03 12.61
N GLU A 342 -2.83 -20.71 13.58
CA GLU A 342 -4.13 -20.32 14.13
C GLU A 342 -4.09 -18.95 14.78
N ALA A 343 -3.03 -18.65 15.55
CA ALA A 343 -2.83 -17.33 16.16
C ALA A 343 -2.66 -16.22 15.11
N LEU A 344 -1.94 -16.49 14.01
CA LEU A 344 -1.79 -15.55 12.90
C LEU A 344 -3.12 -15.32 12.18
N ILE A 345 -3.90 -16.38 11.91
CA ILE A 345 -5.24 -16.25 11.33
C ILE A 345 -6.14 -15.41 12.23
N ALA A 346 -6.12 -15.65 13.54
CA ALA A 346 -6.90 -14.87 14.51
C ALA A 346 -6.47 -13.39 14.53
N SER A 347 -5.16 -13.12 14.49
CA SER A 347 -4.63 -11.75 14.41
C SER A 347 -5.06 -11.03 13.13
N ILE A 348 -4.97 -11.70 11.98
CA ILE A 348 -5.41 -11.14 10.70
C ILE A 348 -6.92 -10.88 10.74
N ALA A 349 -7.72 -11.81 11.27
CA ALA A 349 -9.16 -11.60 11.41
C ALA A 349 -9.46 -10.36 12.28
N GLU A 350 -8.77 -10.21 13.41
CA GLU A 350 -8.95 -9.05 14.29
C GLU A 350 -8.54 -7.73 13.62
N GLU A 351 -7.42 -7.71 12.89
CA GLU A 351 -6.98 -6.53 12.13
C GLU A 351 -7.95 -6.19 11.00
N THR A 352 -8.48 -7.18 10.29
CA THR A 352 -9.48 -6.95 9.24
C THR A 352 -10.78 -6.38 9.82
N GLU A 353 -11.21 -6.84 10.99
CA GLU A 353 -12.38 -6.30 11.66
C GLU A 353 -12.13 -4.85 12.13
N ARG A 354 -10.95 -4.56 12.70
CA ARG A 354 -10.53 -3.20 13.06
C ARG A 354 -10.53 -2.27 11.84
N ALA A 355 -9.97 -2.73 10.72
CA ALA A 355 -9.93 -1.96 9.47
C ALA A 355 -11.34 -1.72 8.90
N GLN A 356 -12.23 -2.71 8.96
CA GLN A 356 -13.63 -2.56 8.56
C GLN A 356 -14.35 -1.54 9.45
N ARG A 357 -14.18 -1.61 10.77
CA ARG A 357 -14.76 -0.64 11.72
C ARG A 357 -14.25 0.79 11.46
N LEU A 358 -12.96 0.95 11.18
CA LEU A 358 -12.40 2.26 10.83
C LEU A 358 -12.99 2.79 9.52
N ARG A 359 -13.13 1.92 8.51
CA ARG A 359 -13.73 2.31 7.22
C ARG A 359 -15.20 2.73 7.37
N THR A 360 -16.00 1.98 8.12
CA THR A 360 -17.41 2.32 8.34
C THR A 360 -17.57 3.60 9.15
N ALA A 361 -16.73 3.81 10.18
CA ALA A 361 -16.69 5.06 10.94
C ALA A 361 -16.32 6.27 10.06
N ALA A 362 -15.27 6.14 9.23
CA ALA A 362 -14.87 7.20 8.31
C ALA A 362 -15.95 7.52 7.26
N MET A 363 -16.66 6.50 6.74
CA MET A 363 -17.79 6.72 5.84
C MET A 363 -18.95 7.43 6.53
N ALA A 364 -19.26 7.07 7.79
CA ALA A 364 -20.30 7.75 8.56
C ALA A 364 -19.95 9.22 8.84
N GLU A 365 -18.69 9.51 9.18
CA GLU A 365 -18.20 10.88 9.40
C GLU A 365 -18.22 11.71 8.10
N ALA A 366 -17.85 11.11 6.97
CA ALA A 366 -17.92 11.75 5.65
C ALA A 366 -19.37 12.10 5.27
N GLU A 367 -20.32 11.18 5.47
CA GLU A 367 -21.74 11.44 5.22
C GLU A 367 -22.29 12.52 6.16
N GLN A 368 -21.90 12.51 7.44
CA GLN A 368 -22.30 13.55 8.38
C GLN A 368 -21.78 14.93 7.94
N THR A 369 -20.52 15.01 7.51
CA THR A 369 -19.91 16.24 7.01
C THR A 369 -20.62 16.74 5.76
N LYS A 370 -20.96 15.83 4.83
CA LYS A 370 -21.73 16.15 3.63
C LYS A 370 -23.11 16.71 3.95
N VAL A 371 -23.84 16.11 4.90
CA VAL A 371 -25.16 16.60 5.33
C VAL A 371 -25.04 17.99 5.97
N LEU A 372 -24.02 18.21 6.81
CA LEU A 372 -23.76 19.52 7.41
C LEU A 372 -23.45 20.58 6.35
N ALA A 373 -22.52 20.30 5.44
CA ALA A 373 -22.16 21.21 4.35
C ALA A 373 -23.34 21.51 3.41
N ALA A 374 -24.17 20.50 3.10
CA ALA A 374 -25.38 20.71 2.30
C ALA A 374 -26.40 21.60 3.02
N ARG A 375 -26.57 21.42 4.34
CA ARG A 375 -27.46 22.26 5.14
C ARG A 375 -26.95 23.70 5.23
N GLU A 376 -25.66 23.90 5.45
CA GLU A 376 -25.03 25.21 5.46
C GLU A 376 -25.15 25.89 4.09
N GLY A 377 -24.90 25.16 3.00
CA GLY A 377 -25.12 25.64 1.64
C GLY A 377 -26.57 26.08 1.40
N GLN A 378 -27.55 25.26 1.81
CA GLN A 378 -28.97 25.63 1.69
C GLN A 378 -29.32 26.87 2.52
N GLN A 379 -28.74 27.01 3.71
CA GLN A 379 -28.95 28.19 4.55
C GLN A 379 -28.40 29.46 3.89
N LEU A 380 -27.20 29.39 3.30
CA LEU A 380 -26.60 30.49 2.55
C LEU A 380 -27.43 30.87 1.33
N VAL A 381 -27.92 29.89 0.56
CA VAL A 381 -28.81 30.13 -0.59
C VAL A 381 -30.12 30.78 -0.14
N ASN A 382 -30.76 30.27 0.92
CA ASN A 382 -31.98 30.86 1.46
C ASN A 382 -31.76 32.28 1.99
N GLN A 383 -30.59 32.56 2.58
CA GLN A 383 -30.22 33.90 3.02
C GLN A 383 -30.02 34.83 1.82
N ALA A 384 -29.28 34.40 0.80
CA ALA A 384 -29.09 35.16 -0.43
C ALA A 384 -30.41 35.45 -1.14
N HIS A 385 -31.34 34.49 -1.19
CA HIS A 385 -32.69 34.71 -1.72
C HIS A 385 -33.46 35.76 -0.93
N LYS A 386 -33.44 35.71 0.41
CA LYS A 386 -34.10 36.74 1.24
C LYS A 386 -33.49 38.12 1.04
N GLU A 387 -32.16 38.21 0.94
CA GLU A 387 -31.46 39.46 0.68
C GLU A 387 -31.80 40.01 -0.72
N ALA A 388 -31.88 39.13 -1.73
CA ALA A 388 -32.29 39.49 -3.08
C ALA A 388 -33.77 39.93 -3.14
N GLU A 389 -34.68 39.24 -2.46
CA GLU A 389 -36.09 39.62 -2.33
C GLU A 389 -36.24 40.98 -1.65
N ALA A 390 -35.52 41.22 -0.56
CA ALA A 390 -35.51 42.51 0.13
C ALA A 390 -34.97 43.63 -0.77
N ALA A 391 -33.87 43.37 -1.49
CA ALA A 391 -33.33 44.32 -2.45
C ALA A 391 -34.36 44.64 -3.56
N ASN A 392 -35.00 43.62 -4.13
CA ASN A 392 -36.04 43.78 -5.14
C ASN A 392 -37.24 44.56 -4.60
N GLN A 393 -37.68 44.30 -3.37
CA GLN A 393 -38.73 45.08 -2.70
C GLN A 393 -38.33 46.55 -2.58
N THR A 394 -37.10 46.86 -2.14
CA THR A 394 -36.67 48.27 -2.05
C THR A 394 -36.63 48.97 -3.40
N VAL A 395 -36.28 48.26 -4.48
CA VAL A 395 -36.31 48.80 -5.84
C VAL A 395 -37.76 49.03 -6.29
N ALA A 396 -38.65 48.06 -6.03
CA ALA A 396 -40.07 48.16 -6.34
C ALA A 396 -40.74 49.33 -5.59
N ASP A 397 -40.44 49.51 -4.30
CA ASP A 397 -40.95 50.60 -3.48
C ASP A 397 -40.50 51.97 -4.01
N ARG A 398 -39.20 52.12 -4.31
CA ARG A 398 -38.66 53.35 -4.92
C ARG A 398 -39.31 53.66 -6.27
N TRP A 399 -39.63 52.61 -7.04
CA TRP A 399 -40.34 52.78 -8.31
C TRP A 399 -41.80 53.18 -8.06
N ALA A 400 -42.53 52.53 -7.14
CA ALA A 400 -43.88 52.92 -6.78
C ALA A 400 -43.96 54.38 -6.27
N GLU A 401 -43.02 54.79 -5.43
CA GLU A 401 -42.90 56.18 -4.97
C GLU A 401 -42.70 57.14 -6.14
N ARG A 402 -41.78 56.83 -7.06
CA ARG A 402 -41.54 57.66 -8.26
C ARG A 402 -42.76 57.69 -9.19
N GLN A 403 -43.48 56.58 -9.38
CA GLN A 403 -44.75 56.56 -10.12
C GLN A 403 -45.78 57.46 -9.46
N SER A 404 -45.95 57.37 -8.13
CA SER A 404 -46.91 58.19 -7.40
C SER A 404 -46.58 59.67 -7.48
N ARG A 405 -45.28 60.02 -7.42
CA ARG A 405 -44.80 61.39 -7.58
C ARG A 405 -45.08 61.92 -8.98
N LEU A 406 -44.73 61.15 -10.00
CA LEU A 406 -45.01 61.50 -11.40
C LEU A 406 -46.52 61.68 -11.63
N ARG A 407 -47.36 60.79 -11.08
CA ARG A 407 -48.84 60.91 -11.16
C ARG A 407 -49.35 62.20 -10.50
N ARG A 408 -48.85 62.54 -9.31
CA ARG A 408 -49.22 63.81 -8.65
C ARG A 408 -48.77 65.01 -9.49
N GLU A 409 -47.58 64.97 -10.06
CA GLU A 409 -47.09 66.02 -10.95
C GLU A 409 -47.97 66.14 -12.21
N THR A 410 -48.37 65.02 -12.84
CA THR A 410 -49.29 65.04 -13.99
C THR A 410 -50.68 65.54 -13.62
N ASP A 411 -51.21 65.18 -12.44
CA ASP A 411 -52.51 65.66 -11.97
C ASP A 411 -52.47 67.17 -11.73
N MET A 412 -51.40 67.67 -11.10
CA MET A 412 -51.19 69.11 -10.90
C MET A 412 -51.04 69.86 -12.22
N LEU A 413 -50.31 69.31 -13.20
CA LEU A 413 -50.19 69.87 -14.54
C LEU A 413 -51.53 69.85 -15.28
N THR A 414 -52.33 68.80 -15.12
CA THR A 414 -53.65 68.66 -15.72
C THR A 414 -54.64 69.65 -15.10
N GLN A 415 -54.63 69.83 -13.78
CA GLN A 415 -55.41 70.86 -13.09
C GLN A 415 -54.99 72.27 -13.54
N ARG A 416 -53.69 72.53 -13.69
CA ARG A 416 -53.18 73.80 -14.22
C ARG A 416 -53.63 74.02 -15.67
N LYS A 417 -53.60 72.99 -16.52
CA LYS A 417 -54.14 73.02 -17.89
C LYS A 417 -55.63 73.36 -17.87
N HIS A 418 -56.44 72.72 -17.02
CA HIS A 418 -57.88 73.01 -16.91
C HIS A 418 -58.14 74.43 -16.40
N ALA A 419 -57.39 74.90 -15.42
CA ALA A 419 -57.48 76.28 -14.92
C ALA A 419 -57.13 77.29 -16.02
N ILE A 420 -56.09 77.00 -16.82
CA ILE A 420 -55.69 77.78 -18.00
C ILE A 420 -56.80 77.78 -19.06
N LEU A 421 -57.37 76.63 -19.39
CA LEU A 421 -58.48 76.53 -20.34
C LEU A 421 -59.72 77.28 -19.85
N ALA A 422 -60.02 77.23 -18.55
CA ALA A 422 -61.10 78.00 -17.95
C ALA A 422 -60.80 79.51 -17.94
N GLN A 423 -59.54 79.92 -17.75
CA GLN A 423 -59.11 81.31 -17.90
C GLN A 423 -59.22 81.79 -19.35
N LEU A 424 -58.83 80.95 -20.32
CA LEU A 424 -59.01 81.17 -21.76
C LEU A 424 -60.48 81.25 -22.14
N SER A 425 -61.34 80.38 -21.60
CA SER A 425 -62.78 80.45 -21.86
C SER A 425 -63.43 81.66 -21.21
N ASN A 426 -62.94 82.09 -20.05
CA ASN A 426 -63.40 83.32 -19.40
C ASN A 426 -62.94 84.58 -20.18
N LEU A 427 -61.73 84.54 -20.75
CA LEU A 427 -61.25 85.57 -21.68
C LEU A 427 -61.96 85.51 -23.03
N SER A 428 -62.34 84.35 -23.54
CA SER A 428 -63.14 84.23 -24.77
C SER A 428 -64.59 84.65 -24.55
N ALA A 429 -65.15 84.45 -23.35
CA ALA A 429 -66.42 85.02 -22.95
C ALA A 429 -66.35 86.56 -22.81
N LEU A 430 -65.24 87.10 -22.30
CA LEU A 430 -64.98 88.55 -22.23
C LEU A 430 -64.66 89.18 -23.61
N ALA A 431 -64.07 88.40 -24.52
CA ALA A 431 -63.88 88.74 -25.93
C ALA A 431 -65.22 88.64 -26.70
N GLY A 432 -66.09 87.71 -26.34
CA GLY A 432 -67.46 87.58 -26.85
C GLY A 432 -68.34 88.75 -26.43
N THR A 433 -68.23 89.24 -25.18
CA THR A 433 -68.94 90.44 -24.72
C THR A 433 -68.36 91.75 -25.23
N THR A 434 -67.15 91.73 -25.82
CA THR A 434 -66.59 92.87 -26.60
C THR A 434 -66.76 92.72 -28.10
N ALA A 435 -67.15 91.53 -28.58
CA ALA A 435 -67.55 91.26 -29.96
C ALA A 435 -69.02 91.62 -30.25
N GLU A 436 -69.81 92.01 -29.24
CA GLU A 436 -71.16 92.57 -29.42
C GLU A 436 -71.16 94.01 -29.99
N ASP A 437 -70.00 94.67 -30.13
CA ASP A 437 -69.88 96.02 -30.72
C ASP A 437 -69.46 96.05 -32.20
N PHE A 438 -69.17 94.92 -32.86
CA PHE A 438 -68.89 94.88 -34.31
C PHE A 438 -69.33 93.55 -34.97
N PRO A 439 -70.47 93.52 -35.69
CA PRO A 439 -70.89 92.34 -36.45
C PRO A 439 -70.25 92.41 -37.84
N ASP A 440 -69.16 91.68 -38.02
CA ASP A 440 -68.76 91.06 -39.30
C ASP A 440 -67.34 90.52 -39.11
N MET A 441 -67.21 89.25 -38.73
CA MET A 441 -66.11 88.35 -39.12
C MET A 441 -66.45 86.91 -38.71
N GLU A 442 -66.59 86.07 -39.72
CA GLU A 442 -66.91 84.66 -39.66
C GLU A 442 -65.69 83.88 -39.11
N PHE A 443 -65.82 83.27 -37.93
CA PHE A 443 -64.82 82.33 -37.38
C PHE A 443 -65.38 80.91 -37.42
N GLY A 444 -64.91 80.13 -38.39
CA GLY A 444 -65.17 78.70 -38.48
C GLY A 444 -64.35 77.88 -37.49
N ALA A 445 -64.94 76.72 -37.14
CA ALA A 445 -64.32 75.52 -36.58
C ALA A 445 -63.78 75.56 -35.14
N LEU A 446 -64.58 75.09 -34.18
CA LEU A 446 -64.10 74.51 -32.91
C LEU A 446 -65.07 73.42 -32.40
N ASP A 447 -65.15 72.29 -33.09
CA ASP A 447 -65.84 71.07 -32.61
C ASP A 447 -64.89 69.85 -32.50
N GLU A 448 -63.58 70.06 -32.38
CA GLU A 448 -62.58 68.97 -32.29
C GLU A 448 -61.60 69.14 -31.13
N LEU A 449 -62.10 69.32 -29.90
CA LEU A 449 -61.26 69.27 -28.69
C LEU A 449 -61.78 68.31 -27.60
N GLY A 450 -62.71 67.42 -27.96
CA GLY A 450 -63.24 66.37 -27.08
C GLY A 450 -62.58 64.99 -27.21
N ARG A 451 -61.48 64.85 -27.97
CA ARG A 451 -60.72 63.58 -28.01
C ARG A 451 -59.53 63.66 -27.08
N ASP A 452 -59.61 62.92 -25.98
CA ASP A 452 -58.42 62.47 -25.26
C ASP A 452 -57.46 61.81 -26.27
N PRO A 453 -56.16 62.17 -26.30
CA PRO A 453 -55.20 61.34 -27.00
C PRO A 453 -55.15 60.00 -26.25
N VAL A 454 -55.61 58.94 -26.91
CA VAL A 454 -55.22 57.58 -26.56
C VAL A 454 -53.72 57.50 -26.78
N ILE A 455 -52.96 57.72 -25.71
CA ILE A 455 -51.57 57.29 -25.65
C ILE A 455 -51.66 55.78 -25.54
N GLU A 456 -51.34 55.07 -26.63
CA GLU A 456 -50.95 53.67 -26.53
C GLU A 456 -49.72 53.62 -25.62
N LEU A 457 -49.95 53.27 -24.35
CA LEU A 457 -48.90 52.72 -23.51
C LEU A 457 -48.33 51.52 -24.28
N PRO A 458 -47.00 51.40 -24.40
CA PRO A 458 -46.41 50.16 -24.88
C PRO A 458 -46.96 49.03 -24.02
N VAL A 459 -47.53 48.03 -24.68
CA VAL A 459 -47.86 46.75 -24.07
C VAL A 459 -46.61 46.28 -23.32
N GLU A 460 -46.82 45.87 -22.08
CA GLU A 460 -45.83 45.27 -21.19
C GLU A 460 -44.87 44.40 -21.99
N ALA A 461 -43.62 44.85 -22.08
CA ALA A 461 -42.53 43.98 -22.46
C ALA A 461 -42.41 42.93 -21.36
N ASP A 462 -42.63 41.68 -21.76
CA ASP A 462 -42.18 40.44 -21.15
C ASP A 462 -41.92 40.52 -19.64
N GLU A 463 -42.85 39.97 -18.86
CA GLU A 463 -42.48 39.30 -17.62
C GLU A 463 -41.24 38.43 -17.93
N PRO A 464 -40.12 38.56 -17.20
CA PRO A 464 -39.16 37.48 -17.24
C PRO A 464 -39.89 36.28 -16.66
N GLU A 465 -40.30 35.34 -17.53
CA GLU A 465 -40.46 33.95 -17.15
C GLU A 465 -39.22 33.62 -16.33
N VAL A 466 -39.42 33.48 -15.02
CA VAL A 466 -38.51 32.74 -14.18
C VAL A 466 -38.48 31.38 -14.86
N ALA A 467 -37.42 31.13 -15.61
CA ALA A 467 -37.15 29.80 -16.10
C ALA A 467 -37.14 28.91 -14.86
N ASP A 468 -38.17 28.09 -14.72
CA ASP A 468 -38.08 26.87 -13.96
C ASP A 468 -36.87 26.16 -14.56
N GLU A 469 -35.72 26.29 -13.88
CA GLU A 469 -34.63 25.37 -14.06
C GLU A 469 -35.26 24.00 -13.92
N ALA A 470 -35.37 23.32 -15.06
CA ALA A 470 -35.76 21.94 -15.13
C ALA A 470 -34.85 21.21 -14.15
N THR A 471 -35.38 20.93 -12.97
CA THR A 471 -34.92 19.84 -12.16
C THR A 471 -35.10 18.64 -13.07
N ILE A 472 -34.00 18.24 -13.71
CA ILE A 472 -33.92 16.96 -14.40
C ILE A 472 -34.10 15.94 -13.28
N VAL A 473 -35.35 15.56 -13.03
CA VAL A 473 -35.66 14.30 -12.39
C VAL A 473 -35.22 13.27 -13.42
N LEU A 474 -33.96 12.84 -13.29
CA LEU A 474 -33.50 11.61 -13.91
C LEU A 474 -34.52 10.55 -13.50
N ASP A 475 -35.31 10.10 -14.47
CA ASP A 475 -36.10 8.90 -14.27
C ASP A 475 -35.12 7.79 -13.87
N ARG A 476 -35.44 7.06 -12.80
CA ARG A 476 -34.57 6.02 -12.24
C ARG A 476 -34.20 4.97 -13.31
N ALA A 477 -35.05 4.83 -14.32
CA ALA A 477 -34.86 3.96 -15.48
C ALA A 477 -33.81 4.44 -16.52
N GLU A 478 -33.44 5.73 -16.55
CA GLU A 478 -32.37 6.24 -17.43
C GLU A 478 -31.02 6.34 -16.71
N ALA A 479 -31.02 6.61 -15.39
CA ALA A 479 -29.81 6.54 -14.57
C ALA A 479 -29.26 5.10 -14.46
N GLU A 480 -30.13 4.08 -14.44
CA GLU A 480 -29.72 2.67 -14.47
C GLU A 480 -29.23 2.23 -15.87
N ARG A 481 -29.66 2.89 -16.96
CA ARG A 481 -29.16 2.61 -18.32
C ARG A 481 -27.76 3.18 -18.56
N LEU A 482 -27.44 4.34 -17.98
CA LEU A 482 -26.10 4.94 -18.01
C LEU A 482 -25.11 4.30 -17.01
N ALA A 483 -25.60 3.70 -15.92
CA ALA A 483 -24.78 2.93 -14.98
C ALA A 483 -24.58 1.45 -15.40
N GLY A 484 -25.35 0.97 -16.39
CA GLY A 484 -25.30 -0.40 -16.91
C GLY A 484 -24.30 -0.62 -18.04
N GLU A 485 -23.68 0.44 -18.58
CA GLU A 485 -22.62 0.33 -19.58
C GLU A 485 -21.27 0.04 -18.89
N ASN A 486 -21.26 -1.10 -18.22
CA ASN A 486 -20.04 -1.77 -17.81
C ASN A 486 -19.28 -2.12 -19.11
N PRO A 487 -17.98 -1.79 -19.25
CA PRO A 487 -17.21 -2.33 -20.36
C PRO A 487 -17.34 -3.86 -20.30
N ALA A 488 -17.72 -4.45 -21.43
CA ALA A 488 -17.78 -5.90 -21.57
C ALA A 488 -16.51 -6.53 -20.95
N PRO A 489 -16.63 -7.62 -20.15
CA PRO A 489 -15.44 -8.39 -19.83
C PRO A 489 -14.81 -8.79 -21.15
N ALA A 490 -13.53 -8.48 -21.31
CA ALA A 490 -12.74 -8.93 -22.43
C ALA A 490 -13.05 -10.41 -22.68
N ARG A 491 -13.50 -10.73 -23.90
CA ARG A 491 -13.59 -12.11 -24.36
C ARG A 491 -12.22 -12.75 -24.08
N PRO A 492 -12.16 -13.92 -23.42
CA PRO A 492 -10.91 -14.64 -23.39
C PRO A 492 -10.52 -14.93 -24.84
N ALA A 493 -9.29 -14.60 -25.20
CA ALA A 493 -8.69 -15.07 -26.43
C ALA A 493 -8.68 -16.60 -26.38
N GLU A 494 -9.52 -17.24 -27.18
CA GLU A 494 -9.29 -18.60 -27.64
C GLU A 494 -8.19 -18.53 -28.71
N ASP A 495 -6.94 -18.59 -28.27
CA ASP A 495 -5.85 -19.30 -28.93
C ASP A 495 -4.58 -19.14 -28.07
N ASP A 496 -4.43 -20.03 -27.09
CA ASP A 496 -3.18 -20.77 -26.94
C ASP A 496 -3.47 -22.06 -26.18
N ALA A 497 -3.37 -23.17 -26.90
CA ALA A 497 -3.49 -24.49 -26.34
C ALA A 497 -2.52 -24.66 -25.15
N PRO A 498 -2.90 -25.37 -24.07
CA PRO A 498 -1.90 -25.90 -23.18
C PRO A 498 -1.01 -26.81 -24.02
N THR A 499 0.27 -26.44 -24.15
CA THR A 499 1.29 -27.37 -24.60
C THR A 499 1.15 -28.61 -23.72
N GLN A 500 0.60 -29.68 -24.31
CA GLN A 500 0.65 -30.99 -23.71
C GLN A 500 2.13 -31.24 -23.43
N VAL A 501 2.48 -31.37 -22.15
CA VAL A 501 3.71 -32.03 -21.75
C VAL A 501 3.63 -33.43 -22.33
N ARG A 502 4.25 -33.60 -23.49
CA ARG A 502 4.50 -34.90 -24.08
C ARG A 502 5.28 -35.69 -23.04
N PRO A 503 4.81 -36.87 -22.59
CA PRO A 503 5.64 -37.73 -21.76
C PRO A 503 6.93 -37.99 -22.53
N LEU A 504 8.07 -37.67 -21.91
CA LEU A 504 9.35 -38.17 -22.36
C LEU A 504 9.24 -39.70 -22.43
N PRO A 505 9.61 -40.35 -23.55
CA PRO A 505 9.74 -41.80 -23.55
C PRO A 505 10.76 -42.21 -22.50
N PRO A 506 10.61 -43.38 -21.85
CA PRO A 506 11.58 -43.85 -20.88
C PRO A 506 12.94 -43.96 -21.57
N THR A 507 13.94 -43.30 -21.01
CA THR A 507 15.34 -43.49 -21.36
C THR A 507 15.68 -44.94 -21.01
N GLU A 508 15.67 -45.82 -21.99
CA GLU A 508 16.30 -47.13 -21.87
C GLU A 508 17.76 -46.92 -21.45
N PRO A 509 18.29 -47.75 -20.53
CA PRO A 509 19.68 -47.67 -20.13
C PRO A 509 20.55 -47.99 -21.35
N ALA A 510 21.52 -47.12 -21.61
CA ALA A 510 22.58 -47.36 -22.56
C ALA A 510 23.24 -48.71 -22.26
N SER A 511 22.96 -49.71 -23.09
CA SER A 511 23.83 -50.88 -23.21
C SER A 511 25.19 -50.40 -23.72
N PRO A 512 26.30 -50.92 -23.16
CA PRO A 512 27.63 -50.49 -23.53
C PRO A 512 27.95 -50.93 -24.96
N ALA A 513 28.53 -50.01 -25.73
CA ALA A 513 29.07 -50.29 -27.04
C ALA A 513 30.08 -51.44 -26.95
N SER A 514 29.75 -52.53 -27.64
CA SER A 514 30.69 -53.56 -28.06
C SER A 514 31.32 -53.12 -29.38
N GLY A 515 32.64 -53.28 -29.46
CA GLY A 515 33.46 -53.12 -30.65
C GLY A 515 34.47 -51.97 -30.51
N ALA A 516 35.77 -52.13 -30.65
CA ALA A 516 36.69 -53.26 -30.73
C ALA A 516 38.09 -52.63 -30.93
N SER A 517 39.13 -53.37 -30.52
CA SER A 517 40.46 -53.41 -31.16
C SER A 517 41.63 -52.64 -30.51
N ALA A 518 42.66 -53.45 -30.25
CA ALA A 518 44.10 -53.19 -30.07
C ALA A 518 44.53 -52.65 -28.69
N GLY A 519 45.45 -53.27 -27.95
CA GLY A 519 46.32 -54.43 -28.17
C GLY A 519 47.41 -54.45 -27.08
N HIS A 520 48.16 -55.56 -27.00
CA HIS A 520 49.25 -55.89 -26.06
C HIS A 520 48.77 -56.31 -24.65
N GLY A 521 49.15 -57.44 -24.08
CA GLY A 521 50.23 -58.38 -24.35
C GLY A 521 50.76 -58.88 -22.99
N ASN A 522 51.20 -60.14 -22.93
CA ASN A 522 51.85 -60.83 -21.80
C ASN A 522 50.96 -61.26 -20.61
N THR A 523 51.20 -62.36 -19.88
CA THR A 523 51.99 -63.60 -19.99
C THR A 523 51.88 -64.21 -18.58
N THR A 524 51.50 -65.49 -18.50
CA THR A 524 51.92 -66.49 -17.48
C THR A 524 51.86 -66.11 -15.99
N ARG A 525 51.02 -66.80 -15.21
CA ARG A 525 51.45 -67.89 -14.30
C ARG A 525 50.25 -68.59 -13.66
#